data_AF-A0A920WPS9-F1
#
_entry.id   AF-A0A920WPS9-F1
#
_cell.length_a   1.000
_cell.length_b   1.000
_cell.length_c   1.000
_cell.angle_alpha   90.00
_cell.angle_beta   90.00
_cell.angle_gamma   90.00
#
_symmetry.space_group_name_H-M   'P 1'
#
loop_
_entity.id
_entity.type
_entity.pdbx_description
1 polymer ?
#
loop_
_entity_poly.entity_id
_entity_poly.type
_entity_poly.pdbx_seq_one_letter_code
_entity_poly.pdbx_strand_id
1 'polypeptide(L)'
;MEAPPTPIDLEANELLRVVLTGDSITDQVAPYLEWILSRTATIEHRHLWGTATCDWFSENRGDLGLEYLESWQPHLYIVDHGGNGITPCMADASGLPLTGEAYTAKYLADP
;
A
#
# COMPACT_ATOMS: atom_id res chain seq x y z
N MET A 1 5.36 26.37 -8.49
CA MET A 1 6.60 25.59 -8.73
C MET A 1 6.55 24.42 -7.80
N GLU A 2 6.49 23.20 -8.34
CA GLU A 2 6.63 21.97 -7.55
C GLU A 2 8.03 21.90 -6.94
N ALA A 3 8.14 21.42 -5.70
CA ALA A 3 9.44 21.14 -5.11
C ALA A 3 10.13 20.02 -5.91
N PRO A 4 11.45 20.08 -6.12
CA PRO A 4 12.16 18.93 -6.67
C PRO A 4 11.94 17.72 -5.77
N PRO A 5 11.82 16.51 -6.35
CA PRO A 5 11.63 15.30 -5.55
C PRO A 5 12.77 15.16 -4.55
N THR A 6 12.44 14.84 -3.30
CA THR A 6 13.42 14.51 -2.28
C THR A 6 14.25 13.32 -2.79
N PRO A 7 15.59 13.46 -2.94
CA PRO A 7 16.42 12.35 -3.38
C PRO A 7 16.34 11.21 -2.36
N ILE A 8 16.25 9.98 -2.86
CA ILE A 8 16.49 8.80 -2.03
C ILE A 8 18.01 8.69 -1.85
N ASP A 9 18.46 8.81 -0.61
CA ASP A 9 19.87 8.63 -0.25
C ASP A 9 20.15 7.13 -0.04
N LEU A 10 21.21 6.62 -0.65
CA LEU A 10 21.61 5.22 -0.59
C LEU A 10 23.10 5.15 -0.33
N GLU A 11 23.51 4.23 0.55
CA GLU A 11 24.92 3.95 0.78
C GLU A 11 25.56 3.27 -0.45
N ALA A 12 26.89 3.31 -0.52
CA ALA A 12 27.60 2.71 -1.65
C ALA A 12 27.35 1.19 -1.74
N ASN A 13 26.79 0.75 -2.87
CA ASN A 13 26.37 -0.63 -3.15
C ASN A 13 25.15 -1.12 -2.35
N GLU A 14 24.43 -0.23 -1.70
CA GLU A 14 23.13 -0.55 -1.12
C GLU A 14 22.08 -0.76 -2.21
N LEU A 15 21.21 -1.75 -2.02
CA LEU A 15 20.03 -1.95 -2.86
C LEU A 15 18.87 -1.17 -2.27
N LEU A 16 18.08 -0.54 -3.15
CA LEU A 16 16.84 0.12 -2.78
C LEU A 16 15.90 -0.88 -2.09
N ARG A 17 15.61 -0.66 -0.82
CA ARG A 17 14.59 -1.43 -0.11
C ARG A 17 13.21 -0.88 -0.43
N VAL A 18 12.45 -1.63 -1.21
CA VAL A 18 11.08 -1.31 -1.60
C VAL A 18 10.12 -2.13 -0.78
N VAL A 19 9.16 -1.49 -0.11
CA VAL A 19 8.00 -2.17 0.45
C VAL A 19 6.84 -1.98 -0.51
N LEU A 20 6.32 -3.09 -1.02
CA LEU A 20 5.20 -3.12 -1.94
C LEU A 20 3.93 -3.50 -1.17
N THR A 21 3.02 -2.53 -1.00
CA THR A 21 1.73 -2.74 -0.35
C THR A 21 0.57 -2.74 -1.32
N GLY A 22 -0.42 -3.59 -1.04
CA GLY A 22 -1.52 -3.70 -1.98
C GLY A 22 -2.48 -4.86 -1.79
N ASP A 23 -3.28 -5.08 -2.83
CA ASP A 23 -4.27 -6.16 -2.90
C ASP A 23 -3.86 -7.26 -3.90
N SER A 24 -4.84 -8.01 -4.42
CA SER A 24 -4.60 -9.06 -5.41
C SER A 24 -3.97 -8.57 -6.72
N ILE A 25 -4.19 -7.32 -7.13
CA ILE A 25 -3.59 -6.76 -8.35
C ILE A 25 -2.10 -6.52 -8.15
N THR A 26 -1.72 -6.07 -6.96
CA THR A 26 -0.34 -5.85 -6.57
C THR A 26 0.47 -7.15 -6.62
N ASP A 27 -0.11 -8.25 -6.13
CA ASP A 27 0.50 -9.59 -6.22
C ASP A 27 0.67 -10.06 -7.67
N GLN A 28 -0.25 -9.70 -8.58
CA GLN A 28 -0.13 -10.01 -10.00
C GLN A 28 0.95 -9.19 -10.71
N VAL A 29 1.18 -7.95 -10.27
CA VAL A 29 2.18 -7.04 -10.84
C VAL A 29 3.58 -7.26 -10.25
N ALA A 30 3.66 -7.75 -9.01
CA ALA A 30 4.89 -7.99 -8.25
C ALA A 30 6.03 -8.65 -9.06
N PRO A 31 5.81 -9.75 -9.80
CA PRO A 31 6.88 -10.41 -10.57
C PRO A 31 7.53 -9.52 -11.63
N TYR A 32 6.77 -8.57 -12.20
CA TYR A 32 7.29 -7.62 -13.19
C TYR A 32 8.16 -6.56 -12.52
N LEU A 33 7.76 -6.07 -11.34
CA LEU A 33 8.56 -5.13 -10.56
C LEU A 33 9.88 -5.76 -10.11
N GLU A 34 9.83 -7.01 -9.62
CA GLU A 34 11.02 -7.76 -9.26
C GLU A 34 11.96 -7.94 -10.45
N TRP A 35 11.43 -8.26 -11.64
CA TRP A 35 12.23 -8.39 -12.84
C TRP A 35 12.92 -7.08 -13.25
N ILE A 36 12.16 -5.98 -13.31
CA ILE A 36 12.65 -4.65 -13.71
C ILE A 36 13.70 -4.14 -12.72
N LEU A 37 13.48 -4.34 -11.42
CA LEU A 37 14.31 -3.78 -10.35
C LEU A 37 15.37 -4.75 -9.80
N SER A 38 15.50 -5.95 -10.38
CA SER A 38 16.32 -7.06 -9.88
C SER A 38 17.78 -6.73 -9.53
N ARG A 39 18.35 -5.67 -10.12
CA ARG A 39 19.74 -5.23 -9.88
C ARG A 39 19.87 -4.03 -8.95
N THR A 40 18.77 -3.36 -8.65
CA THR A 40 18.77 -2.08 -7.95
C THR A 40 17.95 -2.11 -6.67
N ALA A 41 17.08 -3.10 -6.48
CA ALA A 41 16.19 -3.16 -5.34
C ALA A 41 16.02 -4.57 -4.75
N THR A 42 15.70 -4.60 -3.46
CA THR A 42 15.01 -5.71 -2.82
C THR A 42 13.54 -5.31 -2.64
N ILE A 43 12.62 -6.22 -2.95
CA ILE A 43 11.18 -5.97 -2.82
C ILE A 43 10.66 -6.82 -1.67
N GLU A 44 10.15 -6.16 -0.64
CA GLU A 44 9.45 -6.75 0.48
C GLU A 44 7.94 -6.67 0.22
N HIS A 45 7.31 -7.83 0.09
CA HIS A 45 5.88 -7.94 -0.17
C HIS A 45 5.09 -7.83 1.11
N ARG A 46 4.20 -6.84 1.15
CA ARG A 46 3.23 -6.65 2.21
C ARG A 46 1.89 -6.46 1.53
N HIS A 47 1.26 -7.51 1.05
CA HIS A 47 -0.03 -7.41 0.36
C HIS A 47 -1.03 -8.43 0.91
N LEU A 48 -2.32 -8.11 0.83
CA LEU A 48 -3.38 -9.01 1.26
C LEU A 48 -4.54 -8.96 0.28
N TRP A 49 -4.89 -10.10 -0.27
CA TRP A 49 -5.92 -10.18 -1.29
C TRP A 49 -7.27 -9.71 -0.76
N GLY A 50 -8.00 -8.95 -1.59
CA GLY A 50 -9.35 -8.48 -1.27
C GLY A 50 -9.41 -7.31 -0.29
N THR A 51 -8.29 -6.69 0.11
CA THR A 51 -8.31 -5.51 0.99
C THR A 51 -8.64 -4.22 0.27
N ALA A 52 -9.47 -3.37 0.88
CA ALA A 52 -9.61 -1.95 0.56
C ALA A 52 -8.46 -1.14 1.18
N THR A 53 -8.33 0.14 0.82
CA THR A 53 -7.33 1.04 1.44
C THR A 53 -7.55 1.16 2.95
N CYS A 54 -8.80 1.34 3.41
CA CYS A 54 -9.12 1.43 4.84
C CYS A 54 -8.76 0.20 5.67
N ASP A 55 -8.65 -0.96 5.03
CA ASP A 55 -8.32 -2.19 5.72
C ASP A 55 -6.90 -2.15 6.28
N TRP A 56 -6.02 -1.31 5.73
CA TRP A 56 -4.63 -1.14 6.14
C TRP A 56 -4.44 -0.16 7.30
N PHE A 57 -5.47 0.63 7.61
CA PHE A 57 -5.51 1.57 8.74
C PHE A 57 -6.26 1.03 9.96
N SER A 58 -6.96 -0.10 9.82
CA SER A 58 -7.70 -0.68 10.93
C SER A 58 -6.74 -1.33 11.94
N GLU A 59 -6.92 -1.03 13.22
CA GLU A 59 -6.28 -1.79 14.30
C GLU A 59 -6.51 -3.30 14.08
N ASN A 60 -5.44 -4.10 14.19
CA ASN A 60 -5.42 -5.58 14.11
C ASN A 60 -5.16 -6.24 12.74
N ARG A 61 -4.45 -5.59 11.81
CA ARG A 61 -3.94 -6.31 10.62
C ARG A 61 -2.67 -7.13 10.88
N GLY A 62 -2.13 -7.10 12.10
CA GLY A 62 -0.85 -7.75 12.40
C GLY A 62 0.29 -7.08 11.64
N ASP A 63 1.24 -7.85 11.14
CA ASP A 63 2.44 -7.36 10.44
C ASP A 63 2.20 -6.73 9.05
N LEU A 64 0.93 -6.48 8.70
CA LEU A 64 0.51 -5.79 7.48
C LEU A 64 0.08 -4.35 7.73
N GLY A 65 -0.16 -3.96 8.98
CA GLY A 65 -0.66 -2.61 9.28
C GLY A 65 0.37 -1.52 8.99
N LEU A 66 -0.09 -0.36 8.50
CA LEU A 66 0.78 0.79 8.22
C LEU A 66 1.44 1.36 9.49
N GLU A 67 0.97 0.98 10.68
CA GLU A 67 1.64 1.28 11.94
C GLU A 67 3.07 0.70 12.03
N TYR A 68 3.40 -0.31 11.22
CA TYR A 68 4.73 -0.92 11.17
C TYR A 68 5.64 -0.33 10.10
N LEU A 69 5.18 0.68 9.34
CA LEU A 69 5.95 1.31 8.26
C LEU A 69 7.38 1.63 8.72
N GLU A 70 7.54 2.39 9.81
CA GLU A 70 8.85 2.77 10.32
C GLU A 70 9.76 1.57 10.63
N SER A 71 9.18 0.48 11.13
CA SER A 71 9.94 -0.74 11.47
C SER A 71 10.49 -1.48 10.25
N TRP A 72 9.85 -1.32 9.09
CA TRP A 72 10.27 -1.95 7.84
C TRP A 72 11.47 -1.25 7.19
N GLN A 73 11.80 -0.02 7.63
CA GLN A 73 12.93 0.77 7.16
C GLN A 73 13.12 0.78 5.63
N PRO A 74 12.10 1.11 4.83
CA PRO A 74 12.27 1.15 3.39
C PRO A 74 12.76 2.52 2.93
N HIS A 75 13.35 2.47 1.74
CA HIS A 75 13.71 3.65 0.98
C HIS A 75 12.53 4.14 0.14
N LEU A 76 11.63 3.24 -0.26
CA LEU A 76 10.47 3.51 -1.08
C LEU A 76 9.27 2.66 -0.65
N TYR A 77 8.12 3.31 -0.53
CA TYR A 77 6.81 2.66 -0.46
C TYR A 77 6.10 2.74 -1.80
N ILE A 78 5.60 1.61 -2.26
CA ILE A 78 4.67 1.54 -3.37
C ILE A 78 3.34 1.10 -2.79
N VAL A 79 2.30 1.91 -2.99
CA VAL A 79 0.96 1.69 -2.47
C VAL A 79 0.01 1.49 -3.64
N ASP A 80 -0.58 0.30 -3.76
CA ASP A 80 -1.54 -0.06 -4.79
C ASP A 80 -2.85 -0.55 -4.15
N HIS A 81 -3.69 0.42 -3.79
CA HIS A 81 -5.01 0.19 -3.21
C HIS A 81 -6.06 1.01 -3.93
N GLY A 82 -7.27 0.46 -4.09
CA GLY A 82 -8.41 1.21 -4.61
C GLY A 82 -9.50 0.36 -5.26
N GLY A 83 -9.25 -0.92 -5.52
CA GLY A 83 -10.21 -1.79 -6.21
C GLY A 83 -11.31 -2.37 -5.33
N ASN A 84 -11.01 -2.65 -4.05
CA ASN A 84 -11.94 -3.40 -3.20
C ASN A 84 -12.89 -2.46 -2.45
N GLY A 85 -14.08 -2.26 -3.02
CA GLY A 85 -15.12 -1.40 -2.45
C GLY A 85 -16.11 -2.07 -1.49
N ILE A 86 -15.92 -3.35 -1.17
CA ILE A 86 -16.93 -4.21 -0.56
C ILE A 86 -16.50 -4.83 0.77
N THR A 87 -15.34 -4.43 1.29
CA THR A 87 -14.84 -4.96 2.56
C THR A 87 -15.62 -4.36 3.74
N PRO A 88 -15.56 -4.96 4.94
CA PRO A 88 -16.27 -4.42 6.11
C PRO A 88 -15.89 -2.97 6.46
N CYS A 89 -14.67 -2.52 6.17
CA CYS A 89 -14.28 -1.12 6.39
C CYS A 89 -14.89 -0.14 5.39
N MET A 90 -15.40 -0.65 4.27
CA MET A 90 -16.17 0.06 3.25
C MET A 90 -17.68 -0.16 3.41
N ALA A 91 -18.15 -0.52 4.60
CA ALA A 91 -19.57 -0.71 4.91
C ALA A 91 -20.10 0.37 5.85
N ASP A 92 -21.40 0.67 5.76
CA ASP A 92 -22.10 1.53 6.71
C ASP A 92 -22.36 0.83 8.05
N ALA A 93 -23.00 1.54 8.99
CA ALA A 93 -23.31 1.01 10.32
C ALA A 93 -24.26 -0.22 10.31
N SER A 94 -24.96 -0.46 9.21
CA SER A 94 -25.82 -1.63 9.00
C SER A 94 -25.10 -2.78 8.30
N GLY A 95 -23.82 -2.61 7.93
CA GLY A 95 -23.02 -3.59 7.22
C GLY A 95 -23.27 -3.62 5.71
N LEU A 96 -23.98 -2.62 5.15
CA LEU A 96 -24.17 -2.51 3.71
C LEU A 96 -23.00 -1.76 3.06
N PRO A 97 -22.54 -2.17 1.86
CA PRO A 97 -21.46 -1.47 1.17
C PRO A 97 -21.77 0.01 0.95
N LEU A 98 -20.79 0.87 1.23
CA LEU A 98 -20.86 2.29 0.90
C LEU A 98 -20.98 2.45 -0.62
N THR A 99 -21.79 3.41 -1.04
CA THR A 99 -22.00 3.73 -2.46
C THR A 99 -22.01 5.23 -2.68
N GLY A 100 -21.82 5.66 -3.94
CA GLY A 100 -21.91 7.06 -4.34
C GLY A 100 -20.97 7.98 -3.55
N GLU A 101 -21.50 9.09 -3.06
CA GLU A 101 -20.72 10.11 -2.33
C GLU A 101 -20.09 9.55 -1.05
N ALA A 102 -20.78 8.66 -0.32
CA ALA A 102 -20.26 8.08 0.92
C ALA A 102 -19.04 7.17 0.64
N TYR A 103 -19.05 6.45 -0.48
CA TYR A 103 -17.92 5.66 -0.95
C TYR A 103 -16.71 6.54 -1.27
N THR A 104 -16.91 7.61 -2.06
CA THR A 104 -15.82 8.53 -2.42
C THR A 104 -15.29 9.29 -1.21
N ALA A 105 -16.17 9.74 -0.32
CA ALA A 105 -15.79 10.44 0.90
C ALA A 105 -14.92 9.56 1.81
N LYS A 106 -15.18 8.26 1.88
CA LYS A 106 -14.35 7.31 2.64
C LYS A 106 -12.92 7.29 2.10
N TYR A 107 -12.74 7.14 0.79
CA TYR A 107 -11.41 7.17 0.15
C TYR A 107 -10.67 8.50 0.30
N LEU A 108 -11.37 9.63 0.34
CA LEU A 108 -10.75 10.94 0.52
C LEU A 108 -10.37 11.22 1.99
N ALA A 109 -11.04 10.55 2.93
CA ALA A 109 -10.78 10.69 4.36
C ALA A 109 -9.72 9.72 4.87
N ASP A 110 -9.58 8.57 4.22
CA ASP A 110 -8.51 7.62 4.50
C ASP A 110 -7.18 8.20 3.97
N PRO A 111 -6.16 8.34 4.84
CA PRO A 111 -4.88 8.95 4.47
C PRO A 111 -4.06 8.14 3.45
#